data_AF-A0A1V2QGK4-F1
#
_entry.id   AF-A0A1V2QGK4-F1
#
_cell.length_a   1.000
_cell.length_b   1.000
_cell.length_c   1.000
_cell.angle_alpha   90.00
_cell.angle_beta   90.00
_cell.angle_gamma   90.00
#
_symmetry.space_group_name_H-M   'P 1'
#
loop_
_entity.id
_entity.type
_entity.pdbx_description
1 polymer ?
#
loop_
_entity_poly.entity_id
_entity_poly.type
_entity_poly.pdbx_seq_one_letter_code
_entity_poly.pdbx_strand_id
1 'polypeptide(L)'
;MTADTTPPGDSPRPAYAVDALIAKAKPGRSVRQIERDADLREGALGHYLKPAQRGKIPKIKVIERFAAALDVDFEEMADAFAADSYIPGRTGPDSDDEHELVTLYRSLPATERPLARRLLRTLVQEHTERLRQVSGRPERRADVPTTTT
;
A
#
# COMPACT_ATOMS: atom_id res chain seq x y z
N MET A 1 -15.62 -47.22 9.71
CA MET A 1 -14.91 -46.35 8.75
C MET A 1 -15.87 -45.26 8.32
N THR A 2 -15.93 -44.17 9.09
CA THR A 2 -16.74 -42.99 8.78
C THR A 2 -15.83 -41.96 8.13
N ALA A 3 -16.17 -41.58 6.90
CA ALA A 3 -15.47 -40.52 6.17
C ALA A 3 -15.68 -39.20 6.91
N ASP A 4 -14.57 -38.62 7.35
CA ASP A 4 -14.49 -37.29 7.91
C ASP A 4 -14.62 -36.28 6.75
N THR A 5 -15.84 -35.76 6.58
CA THR A 5 -16.12 -34.69 5.61
C THR A 5 -15.76 -33.37 6.28
N THR A 6 -14.48 -33.00 6.23
CA THR A 6 -14.06 -31.63 6.54
C THR A 6 -14.62 -30.70 5.44
N PRO A 7 -15.40 -29.66 5.77
CA PRO A 7 -15.91 -28.73 4.77
C PRO A 7 -14.75 -27.92 4.17
N PRO A 8 -14.71 -27.73 2.83
CA PRO A 8 -13.71 -26.90 2.19
C PRO A 8 -14.11 -25.42 2.39
N GLY A 9 -13.60 -24.79 3.45
CA GLY A 9 -14.08 -23.45 3.82
C GLY A 9 -13.10 -22.50 4.51
N ASP A 10 -11.87 -22.92 4.82
CA ASP A 10 -10.93 -22.07 5.57
C ASP A 10 -9.55 -22.03 4.90
N SER A 11 -9.51 -21.57 3.65
CA SER A 11 -8.27 -20.94 3.17
C SER A 11 -8.07 -19.68 4.03
N PRO A 12 -6.94 -19.54 4.77
CA PRO A 12 -6.72 -18.35 5.58
C PRO A 12 -6.79 -17.14 4.65
N ARG A 13 -7.75 -16.24 4.91
CA ARG A 13 -7.78 -14.94 4.23
C ARG A 13 -6.37 -14.35 4.34
N PRO A 14 -5.83 -13.70 3.29
CA PRO A 14 -4.55 -13.02 3.42
C PRO A 14 -4.64 -12.12 4.66
N ALA A 15 -3.81 -12.40 5.65
CA ALA A 15 -3.81 -11.64 6.88
C ALA A 15 -3.38 -10.22 6.51
N TYR A 16 -4.30 -9.26 6.64
CA TYR A 16 -3.97 -7.86 6.45
C TYR A 16 -2.82 -7.50 7.41
N ALA A 17 -1.86 -6.71 6.93
CA ALA A 17 -0.64 -6.39 7.67
C ALA A 17 -0.95 -5.70 9.01
N VAL A 18 -1.98 -4.85 9.06
CA VAL A 18 -2.42 -4.23 10.32
C VAL A 18 -3.02 -5.26 11.28
N ASP A 19 -3.77 -6.25 10.79
CA ASP A 19 -4.31 -7.32 11.66
C ASP A 19 -3.19 -8.19 12.23
N ALA A 20 -2.21 -8.53 11.39
CA ALA A 20 -1.03 -9.28 11.81
C ALA A 20 -0.20 -8.51 12.84
N LEU A 21 -0.02 -7.20 12.66
CA LEU A 21 0.69 -6.34 13.61
C LEU A 21 -0.05 -6.27 14.96
N ILE A 22 -1.38 -6.12 14.96
CA ILE A 22 -2.18 -6.12 16.19
C ILE A 22 -2.03 -7.46 16.93
N ALA A 23 -2.13 -8.59 16.20
CA ALA A 23 -2.00 -9.92 16.79
C ALA A 23 -0.60 -10.17 17.38
N LYS A 24 0.45 -9.64 16.73
CA LYS A 24 1.84 -9.69 17.21
C LYS A 24 2.05 -8.81 18.46
N ALA A 25 1.58 -7.56 18.43
CA ALA A 25 1.85 -6.58 19.47
C ALA A 25 1.01 -6.79 20.74
N LYS A 26 -0.26 -7.18 20.60
CA LYS A 26 -1.20 -7.37 21.73
C LYS A 26 -1.91 -8.72 21.62
N PRO A 27 -1.19 -9.85 21.78
CA PRO A 27 -1.76 -11.18 21.62
C PRO A 27 -2.92 -11.42 22.59
N GLY A 28 -4.02 -11.97 22.06
CA GLY A 28 -5.23 -12.31 22.84
C GLY A 28 -6.08 -11.11 23.29
N ARG A 29 -5.68 -9.87 22.98
CA ARG A 29 -6.50 -8.68 23.29
C ARG A 29 -7.43 -8.35 22.14
N SER A 30 -8.68 -8.00 22.48
CA SER A 30 -9.62 -7.47 21.49
C SER A 30 -9.28 -6.02 21.13
N VAL A 31 -9.60 -5.59 19.90
CA VAL A 31 -9.44 -4.19 19.46
C VAL A 31 -10.11 -3.21 20.43
N ARG A 32 -11.31 -3.55 20.91
CA ARG A 32 -12.05 -2.74 21.89
C ARG A 32 -11.30 -2.59 23.22
N GLN A 33 -10.61 -3.64 23.66
CA GLN A 33 -9.79 -3.60 24.87
C GLN A 33 -8.54 -2.74 24.66
N ILE A 34 -7.86 -2.89 23.52
CA ILE A 34 -6.70 -2.06 23.14
C ILE A 34 -7.10 -0.58 23.11
N GLU A 35 -8.22 -0.25 22.48
CA GLU A 35 -8.73 1.13 22.43
C GLU A 35 -9.00 1.67 23.83
N ARG A 36 -9.60 0.88 24.72
CA ARG A 36 -9.89 1.29 26.09
C ARG A 36 -8.62 1.52 26.91
N ASP A 37 -7.67 0.59 26.82
CA ASP A 37 -6.41 0.64 27.59
C ASP A 37 -5.55 1.85 27.16
N ALA A 38 -5.69 2.29 25.91
CA ALA A 38 -4.97 3.43 25.33
C ALA A 38 -5.75 4.75 25.33
N ASP A 39 -6.89 4.83 26.03
CA ASP A 39 -7.78 6.01 26.06
C ASP A 39 -8.19 6.51 24.66
N LEU A 40 -8.38 5.58 23.73
CA LEU A 40 -8.89 5.85 22.41
C LEU A 40 -10.42 5.82 22.41
N ARG A 41 -11.02 6.64 21.54
CA ARG A 41 -12.45 6.57 21.26
C ARG A 41 -12.81 5.17 20.76
N GLU A 42 -13.88 4.60 21.30
CA GLU A 42 -14.40 3.30 20.88
C GLU A 42 -14.66 3.26 19.36
N GLY A 43 -14.09 2.24 18.72
CA GLY A 43 -14.13 2.02 17.28
C GLY A 43 -13.18 2.88 16.46
N ALA A 44 -12.27 3.64 17.09
CA ALA A 44 -11.28 4.45 16.35
C ALA A 44 -10.36 3.57 15.49
N LEU A 45 -9.74 2.55 16.08
CA LEU A 45 -8.91 1.57 15.36
C LEU A 45 -9.81 0.62 14.57
N GLY A 46 -10.90 0.15 15.19
CA GLY A 46 -11.87 -0.74 14.55
C GLY A 46 -12.47 -0.19 13.25
N HIS A 47 -12.61 1.13 13.11
CA HIS A 47 -13.06 1.78 11.88
C HIS A 47 -12.15 1.46 10.69
N TYR A 48 -10.83 1.52 10.88
CA TYR A 48 -9.83 1.29 9.84
C TYR A 48 -9.64 -0.19 9.49
N LEU A 49 -10.05 -1.08 10.39
CA LEU A 49 -10.02 -2.53 10.16
C LEU A 49 -11.19 -3.04 9.29
N LYS A 50 -12.23 -2.22 9.08
CA LYS A 50 -13.41 -2.58 8.27
C LYS A 50 -13.02 -2.74 6.79
N PRO A 51 -13.57 -3.72 6.06
CA PRO A 51 -13.27 -3.92 4.63
C PRO A 51 -13.39 -2.65 3.77
N ALA A 52 -14.40 -1.81 4.03
CA ALA A 52 -14.63 -0.56 3.29
C ALA A 52 -13.60 0.55 3.57
N GLN A 53 -12.77 0.40 4.61
CA GLN A 53 -11.69 1.32 4.96
C GLN A 53 -10.30 0.72 4.72
N ARG A 54 -10.21 -0.58 4.41
CA ARG A 54 -8.95 -1.23 4.06
C ARG A 54 -8.32 -0.54 2.85
N GLY A 55 -7.00 -0.40 2.94
CA GLY A 55 -6.16 0.28 1.97
C GLY A 55 -6.27 1.80 1.92
N LYS A 56 -6.99 2.43 2.85
CA LYS A 56 -6.88 3.87 3.09
C LYS A 56 -5.79 4.13 4.14
N ILE A 57 -4.84 4.97 3.79
CA ILE A 57 -3.80 5.41 4.73
C ILE A 57 -4.42 6.48 5.67
N PRO A 58 -4.40 6.26 7.00
CA PRO A 58 -4.85 7.26 7.96
C PRO A 58 -3.97 8.52 7.93
N LYS A 59 -4.45 9.61 8.54
CA LYS A 59 -3.60 10.79 8.77
C LYS A 59 -2.45 10.43 9.71
N ILE A 60 -1.29 11.09 9.58
CA ILE A 60 -0.10 10.88 10.42
C ILE A 60 -0.44 10.86 11.92
N LYS A 61 -1.19 11.86 12.41
CA LYS A 61 -1.64 11.94 13.80
C LYS A 61 -2.53 10.77 14.27
N VAL A 62 -3.13 10.03 13.36
CA VAL A 62 -3.92 8.83 13.65
C VAL A 62 -3.00 7.62 13.75
N ILE A 63 -2.03 7.51 12.83
CA ILE A 63 -0.99 6.47 12.84
C ILE A 63 -0.18 6.57 14.15
N GLU A 64 0.28 7.77 14.54
CA GLU A 64 0.99 8.00 15.81
C GLU A 64 0.19 7.51 17.02
N ARG A 65 -1.12 7.80 17.06
CA ARG A 65 -1.98 7.37 18.16
C ARG A 65 -2.16 5.85 18.19
N PHE A 66 -2.26 5.20 17.04
CA PHE A 66 -2.37 3.75 17.01
C PHE A 66 -1.04 3.05 17.31
N ALA A 67 0.08 3.61 16.88
CA ALA A 67 1.42 3.14 17.24
C ALA A 67 1.61 3.19 18.77
N ALA A 68 1.26 4.31 19.40
CA ALA A 68 1.29 4.45 20.86
C ALA A 68 0.35 3.46 21.56
N ALA A 69 -0.86 3.24 21.03
CA ALA A 69 -1.82 2.29 21.62
C ALA A 69 -1.35 0.82 21.54
N LEU A 70 -0.61 0.48 20.49
CA LEU A 70 -0.05 -0.86 20.30
C LEU A 70 1.33 -1.02 20.94
N ASP A 71 1.96 0.06 21.39
CA ASP A 71 3.34 0.08 21.90
C ASP A 71 4.33 -0.41 20.83
N VAL A 72 4.19 0.13 19.62
CA VAL A 72 5.04 -0.15 18.45
C VAL A 72 5.59 1.14 17.87
N ASP A 73 6.66 1.03 17.07
CA ASP A 73 7.23 2.19 16.40
C ASP A 73 6.28 2.78 15.36
N PHE A 74 6.36 4.10 15.20
CA PHE A 74 5.57 4.82 14.19
C PHE A 74 5.80 4.24 12.79
N GLU A 75 7.05 3.91 12.45
CA GLU A 75 7.43 3.36 11.15
C GLU A 75 6.79 1.99 10.93
N GLU A 76 6.83 1.09 11.92
CA GLU A 76 6.20 -0.24 11.83
C GLU A 76 4.68 -0.14 11.60
N MET A 77 4.02 0.80 12.28
CA MET A 77 2.59 1.03 12.09
C MET A 77 2.27 1.67 10.73
N ALA A 78 3.09 2.62 10.29
CA ALA A 78 2.94 3.26 8.99
C ALA A 78 3.12 2.25 7.85
N ASP A 79 4.10 1.37 7.97
CA ASP A 79 4.39 0.31 7.00
C ASP A 79 3.26 -0.72 6.94
N ALA A 80 2.67 -1.08 8.08
CA ALA A 80 1.51 -1.97 8.09
C ALA A 80 0.30 -1.36 7.34
N PHE A 81 0.01 -0.07 7.55
CA PHE A 81 -1.04 0.62 6.78
C PHE A 81 -0.68 0.76 5.30
N ALA A 82 0.60 0.98 4.98
CA ALA A 82 1.07 1.08 3.61
C ALA A 82 0.95 -0.27 2.87
N ALA A 83 1.29 -1.38 3.54
CA ALA A 83 1.16 -2.73 3.00
C ALA A 83 -0.31 -3.12 2.76
N ASP A 84 -1.22 -2.67 3.62
CA ASP A 84 -2.67 -2.85 3.42
C ASP A 84 -3.23 -1.94 2.31
N SER A 85 -2.52 -0.86 1.97
CA SER A 85 -2.90 0.05 0.90
C SER A 85 -2.39 -0.43 -0.44
N TYR A 86 -3.33 -0.68 -1.37
CA TYR A 86 -2.97 -0.79 -2.77
C TYR A 86 -2.59 0.61 -3.28
N ILE A 87 -1.33 0.98 -3.10
CA ILE A 87 -0.68 1.98 -3.94
C ILE A 87 -0.19 1.20 -5.16
N PRO A 88 -0.79 1.37 -6.36
CA PRO A 88 -0.28 0.72 -7.56
C PRO A 88 1.21 1.03 -7.71
N GLY A 89 2.06 -0.01 -7.68
CA GLY A 89 3.52 0.11 -7.81
C GLY A 89 4.32 0.16 -6.50
N ARG A 90 3.68 0.20 -5.32
CA ARG A 90 4.38 0.09 -4.03
C ARG A 90 4.20 -1.30 -3.45
N THR A 91 5.21 -2.14 -3.58
CA THR A 91 5.26 -3.48 -2.96
C THR A 91 6.53 -3.60 -2.14
N GLY A 92 6.42 -3.45 -0.83
CA GLY A 92 7.54 -3.60 0.10
C GLY A 92 8.23 -2.28 0.50
N PRO A 93 9.31 -2.36 1.27
CA PRO A 93 10.14 -1.21 1.60
C PRO A 93 10.66 -0.55 0.32
N ASP A 94 10.90 0.76 0.39
CA ASP A 94 11.50 1.52 -0.72
C ASP A 94 12.82 0.82 -1.12
N SER A 95 13.00 0.55 -2.42
CA SER A 95 14.24 0.02 -2.98
C SER A 95 15.45 0.92 -2.69
N ASP A 96 16.66 0.39 -2.85
CA ASP A 96 17.90 1.16 -2.66
C ASP A 96 17.92 2.43 -3.53
N ASP A 97 17.44 2.32 -4.78
CA ASP A 97 17.31 3.45 -5.70
C ASP A 97 16.32 4.50 -5.18
N GLU A 98 15.19 4.08 -4.62
CA GLU A 98 14.20 4.99 -4.03
C GLU A 98 14.76 5.69 -2.78
N HIS A 99 15.48 4.95 -1.93
CA HIS A 99 16.19 5.51 -0.77
C HIS A 99 17.25 6.53 -1.18
N GLU A 100 18.01 6.26 -2.22
CA GLU A 100 19.00 7.19 -2.76
C GLU A 100 18.32 8.47 -3.26
N LEU A 101 17.25 8.36 -4.05
CA LEU A 101 16.50 9.51 -4.57
C LEU A 101 15.92 10.37 -3.44
N VAL A 102 15.35 9.76 -2.41
CA VAL A 102 14.83 10.49 -1.23
C VAL A 102 15.97 11.18 -0.50
N THR A 103 17.11 10.52 -0.32
CA THR A 103 18.29 11.08 0.36
C THR A 103 18.86 12.28 -0.40
N LEU A 104 19.03 12.15 -1.71
CA LEU A 104 19.46 13.24 -2.60
C LEU A 104 18.48 14.42 -2.56
N TYR A 105 17.17 14.15 -2.62
CA TYR A 105 16.19 15.21 -2.55
C TYR A 105 16.19 15.95 -1.21
N ARG A 106 16.45 15.23 -0.11
CA ARG A 106 16.54 15.82 1.24
C ARG A 106 17.79 16.68 1.41
N SER A 107 18.91 16.33 0.76
CA SER A 107 20.15 17.11 0.82
C SER A 107 20.08 18.42 0.02
N LEU A 108 19.11 18.56 -0.90
CA LEU A 108 18.92 19.81 -1.65
C LEU A 108 18.48 20.99 -0.74
N PRO A 109 19.02 22.20 -0.98
CA PRO A 109 18.51 23.43 -0.38
C PRO A 109 17.01 23.61 -0.63
N ALA A 110 16.29 24.18 0.33
CA ALA A 110 14.84 24.38 0.22
C ALA A 110 14.42 25.21 -1.02
N THR A 111 15.30 26.11 -1.47
CA THR A 111 15.15 26.92 -2.69
C THR A 111 15.20 26.11 -3.98
N GLU A 112 15.86 24.95 -3.99
CA GLU A 112 16.09 24.12 -5.18
C GLU A 112 15.10 22.94 -5.29
N ARG A 113 14.50 22.53 -4.17
CA ARG A 113 13.46 21.48 -4.14
C ARG A 113 12.29 21.72 -5.12
N PRO A 114 11.79 22.95 -5.37
CA PRO A 114 10.78 23.20 -6.40
C PRO A 114 11.25 22.83 -7.80
N LEU A 115 12.51 23.10 -8.14
CA LEU A 115 13.09 22.75 -9.45
C LEU A 115 13.21 21.23 -9.59
N ALA A 116 13.74 20.55 -8.59
CA ALA A 116 13.83 19.09 -8.58
C ALA A 116 12.46 18.42 -8.77
N ARG A 117 11.41 18.92 -8.09
CA ARG A 117 10.03 18.43 -8.29
C ARG A 117 9.52 18.64 -9.71
N ARG A 118 9.86 19.77 -10.34
CA ARG A 118 9.46 20.07 -11.72
C ARG A 118 10.13 19.09 -12.69
N LEU A 119 11.44 18.85 -12.53
CA LEU A 119 12.20 17.93 -13.39
C LEU A 119 11.68 16.49 -13.28
N LEU A 120 11.47 15.99 -12.06
CA LEU A 120 10.90 14.66 -11.84
C LEU A 120 9.50 14.53 -12.48
N ARG A 121 8.66 15.56 -12.36
CA ARG A 121 7.32 15.56 -12.99
C ARG A 121 7.41 15.49 -14.51
N THR A 122 8.32 16.25 -15.14
CA THR A 122 8.53 16.22 -16.58
C THR A 122 8.99 14.84 -17.04
N LEU A 123 9.95 14.22 -16.35
CA LEU A 123 10.41 12.86 -16.67
C LEU A 123 9.27 11.83 -16.62
N VAL A 124 8.44 11.87 -15.58
CA VAL A 124 7.29 10.98 -15.44
C VAL A 124 6.27 11.20 -16.57
N GLN A 125 6.01 12.46 -16.94
CA GLN A 125 5.09 12.80 -18.03
C GLN A 125 5.60 12.26 -19.38
N GLU A 126 6.86 12.51 -19.71
CA GLU A 126 7.47 12.01 -20.95
C GLU A 126 7.45 10.48 -21.03
N HIS A 127 7.75 9.79 -19.92
CA HIS A 127 7.69 8.33 -19.87
C HIS A 127 6.26 7.82 -20.10
N THR A 128 5.28 8.44 -19.45
CA THR A 128 3.85 8.09 -19.62
C THR A 128 3.39 8.30 -21.06
N GLU A 129 3.81 9.39 -21.71
CA GLU A 129 3.50 9.66 -23.11
C GLU A 129 4.12 8.64 -24.06
N ARG A 130 5.38 8.25 -23.83
CA ARG A 130 6.04 7.19 -24.62
C ARG A 130 5.31 5.85 -24.50
N LEU A 131 4.91 5.47 -23.28
CA LEU A 131 4.15 4.24 -23.08
C LEU A 131 2.82 4.26 -23.84
N ARG A 132 2.11 5.40 -23.86
CA ARG A 132 0.87 5.56 -24.65
C ARG A 132 1.10 5.45 -26.15
N GLN A 133 2.20 6.00 -26.67
CA GLN A 133 2.54 5.91 -28.09
C GLN A 133 2.87 4.47 -28.53
N VAL A 134 3.53 3.70 -27.66
CA VAL A 134 3.86 2.29 -27.92
C VAL A 134 2.61 1.40 -27.84
N SER A 135 1.74 1.64 -26.87
CA SER A 135 0.51 0.85 -26.66
C SER A 135 -0.66 1.26 -27.57
N GLY A 136 -0.61 2.44 -28.20
CA GLY A 136 -1.62 2.95 -29.13
C GLY A 136 -1.38 2.62 -30.61
N ARG A 137 -0.42 1.75 -30.97
CA ARG A 137 -0.18 1.36 -32.37
C ARG A 137 -1.26 0.35 -32.79
N PRO A 138 -2.23 0.69 -33.65
CA PRO A 138 -3.19 -0.30 -34.14
C PRO A 138 -2.41 -1.36 -34.93
N GLU A 139 -2.66 -2.63 -34.63
CA GLU A 139 -2.21 -3.73 -35.46
C GLU A 139 -2.63 -3.43 -36.91
N ARG A 140 -1.66 -3.12 -37.77
CA ARG A 140 -1.89 -3.10 -39.21
C ARG A 140 -2.30 -4.52 -39.57
N ARG A 141 -3.61 -4.76 -39.71
CA ARG A 141 -4.14 -5.94 -40.39
C ARG A 141 -3.39 -6.06 -41.70
N ALA A 142 -2.62 -7.15 -41.83
CA ALA A 142 -2.01 -7.50 -43.09
C ALA A 142 -3.15 -7.78 -44.07
N ASP A 143 -3.33 -6.89 -45.05
CA ASP A 143 -4.16 -7.17 -46.21
C ASP A 143 -3.51 -8.35 -46.94
N VAL A 144 -4.14 -9.51 -46.84
CA VAL A 144 -3.78 -10.70 -47.61
C VAL A 144 -4.38 -10.50 -49.01
N PRO A 145 -3.57 -10.44 -50.08
CA PRO A 145 -4.10 -10.35 -51.43
C PRO A 145 -4.71 -11.70 -51.82
N THR A 146 -6.04 -11.75 -51.99
CA THR A 146 -6.73 -12.88 -52.60
C THR A 146 -6.51 -12.85 -54.11
N THR A 147 -5.65 -13.74 -54.59
CA THR A 147 -5.53 -14.06 -56.01
C THR A 147 -6.77 -14.85 -56.43
N THR A 148 -7.64 -14.26 -57.24
CA THR A 148 -8.73 -14.95 -57.94
C THR A 148 -8.20 -15.48 -59.27
N THR A 149 -8.27 -16.80 -59.46
CA THR A 149 -8.17 -17.51 -60.74
C THR A 149 -9.55 -18.05 -61.08
#